data_AF-K9VJK5-F1
#
_entry.id   AF-K9VJK5-F1
#
_cell.length_a   1.000
_cell.length_b   1.000
_cell.length_c   1.000
_cell.angle_alpha   90.00
_cell.angle_beta   90.00
_cell.angle_gamma   90.00
#
_symmetry.space_group_name_H-M   'P 1'
#
loop_
_entity.id
_entity.type
_entity.pdbx_description
1 polymer ?
#
loop_
_entity_poly.entity_id
_entity_poly.type
_entity_poly.pdbx_seq_one_letter_code
_entity_poly.pdbx_strand_id
1 'polypeptide(L)'
;MTTKTQERPTFSVFGAKPSNALLVPEIPIAVRNNCQSGQWAIGDTDYGSKCSMTILKFSKFFGSLGQTSHTLWGQLWFVAESGELPQGVVMVTYIKNRSLNDFNRLVASVQSRGVEPATGIFIPEFVKHSGQKPDDSGVVKPINYYSLKWSWNERKDWAVIDQAAAVLSDSSNQSRMIDLEGTKAMVCLDNLPAQQIACLMAAHASGESDAIALHSNGGMSLPPAEEQLTADLF
;
A
#
# COMPACT_ATOMS: atom_id res chain seq x y z
N MET A 1 15.33 -35.49 -48.00
CA MET A 1 13.97 -35.03 -47.67
C MET A 1 14.05 -34.13 -46.46
N THR A 2 13.98 -32.81 -46.66
CA THR A 2 14.03 -31.81 -45.60
C THR A 2 12.60 -31.40 -45.26
N THR A 3 12.11 -31.84 -44.11
CA THR A 3 10.84 -31.40 -43.52
C THR A 3 10.93 -29.91 -43.20
N LYS A 4 10.26 -29.07 -44.00
CA LYS A 4 10.00 -27.67 -43.64
C LYS A 4 9.10 -27.65 -42.41
N THR A 5 9.64 -27.26 -41.27
CA THR A 5 8.85 -26.90 -40.09
C THR A 5 7.95 -25.75 -40.50
N GLN A 6 6.62 -25.98 -40.57
CA GLN A 6 5.66 -24.90 -40.78
C GLN A 6 5.77 -23.92 -39.61
N GLU A 7 6.28 -22.72 -39.87
CA GLU A 7 6.22 -21.62 -38.91
C GLU A 7 4.74 -21.31 -38.62
N ARG A 8 4.36 -21.41 -37.35
CA ARG A 8 3.00 -21.07 -36.92
C ARG A 8 2.77 -19.58 -37.18
N PRO A 9 1.62 -19.18 -37.74
CA PRO A 9 1.33 -17.77 -37.98
C PRO A 9 1.43 -16.99 -36.67
N THR A 10 2.21 -15.91 -36.68
CA THR A 10 2.37 -15.01 -35.54
C THR A 10 1.13 -14.13 -35.45
N PHE A 11 0.29 -14.39 -34.46
CA PHE A 11 -0.94 -13.64 -34.21
C PHE A 11 -0.78 -12.84 -32.91
N SER A 12 -0.83 -11.51 -33.00
CA SER A 12 -0.65 -10.61 -31.87
C SER A 12 -1.78 -9.59 -31.85
N VAL A 13 -2.79 -9.85 -31.01
CA VAL A 13 -3.96 -8.96 -30.82
C VAL A 13 -3.70 -7.91 -29.75
N PHE A 14 -2.85 -8.24 -28.77
CA PHE A 14 -2.59 -7.42 -27.60
C PHE A 14 -1.15 -6.88 -27.56
N GLY A 15 -0.47 -6.89 -28.71
CA GLY A 15 0.96 -6.59 -28.83
C GLY A 15 1.86 -7.77 -28.45
N ALA A 16 3.13 -7.68 -28.82
CA ALA A 16 4.16 -8.62 -28.42
C ALA A 16 5.10 -7.92 -27.43
N LYS A 17 5.18 -8.43 -26.21
CA LYS A 17 6.16 -7.96 -25.23
C LYS A 17 7.57 -8.32 -25.73
N PRO A 18 8.50 -7.36 -25.86
CA PRO A 18 9.91 -7.68 -26.08
C PRO A 18 10.40 -8.63 -24.98
N SER A 19 11.24 -9.61 -25.33
CA SER A 19 11.72 -10.63 -24.38
C SER A 19 12.37 -10.04 -23.13
N ASN A 20 12.91 -8.83 -23.25
CA ASN A 20 13.65 -8.12 -22.22
C ASN A 20 12.89 -6.89 -21.68
N ALA A 21 11.56 -6.83 -21.79
CA ALA A 21 10.78 -5.70 -21.30
C ALA A 21 9.83 -6.12 -20.17
N LEU A 22 9.65 -5.28 -19.15
CA LEU A 22 8.57 -5.46 -18.20
C LEU A 22 7.24 -5.06 -18.84
N LEU A 23 6.20 -5.87 -18.64
CA LEU A 23 4.86 -5.54 -19.11
C LEU A 23 4.25 -4.51 -18.17
N VAL A 24 3.90 -3.32 -18.68
CA VAL A 24 3.09 -2.34 -17.95
C VAL A 24 1.65 -2.50 -18.42
N PRO A 25 0.76 -3.09 -17.61
CA PRO A 25 -0.61 -3.32 -18.03
C PRO A 25 -1.37 -1.99 -18.14
N GLU A 26 -2.33 -1.93 -19.06
CA GLU A 26 -3.20 -0.75 -19.19
C GLU A 26 -4.09 -0.56 -17.96
N ILE A 27 -4.52 -1.68 -17.37
CA ILE A 27 -5.26 -1.70 -16.11
C ILE A 27 -4.33 -2.24 -15.02
N PRO A 28 -4.13 -1.52 -13.90
CA PRO A 28 -3.25 -1.96 -12.83
C PRO A 28 -3.65 -3.32 -12.26
N ILE A 29 -2.67 -4.21 -12.11
CA ILE A 29 -2.87 -5.50 -11.45
C ILE A 29 -2.70 -5.28 -9.94
N ALA A 30 -3.82 -5.12 -9.24
CA ALA A 30 -3.86 -4.94 -7.80
C ALA A 30 -3.60 -6.27 -7.07
N VAL A 31 -2.42 -6.37 -6.45
CA VAL A 31 -2.01 -7.48 -5.61
C VAL A 31 -2.36 -7.15 -4.16
N ARG A 32 -3.27 -7.93 -3.58
CA ARG A 32 -3.66 -7.82 -2.17
C ARG A 32 -2.70 -8.62 -1.31
N ASN A 33 -2.14 -8.00 -0.29
CA ASN A 33 -1.52 -8.66 0.86
C ASN A 33 -2.64 -9.10 1.83
N ASN A 34 -3.15 -10.32 1.66
CA ASN A 34 -4.22 -10.87 2.47
C ASN A 34 -3.75 -11.09 3.93
N CYS A 35 -4.00 -10.10 4.78
CA CYS A 35 -3.65 -10.13 6.20
C CYS A 35 -4.41 -11.19 7.02
N GLN A 36 -5.41 -11.88 6.47
CA GLN A 36 -6.10 -12.96 7.18
C GLN A 36 -5.39 -14.31 6.96
N SER A 37 -4.98 -14.60 5.72
CA SER A 37 -4.30 -15.85 5.38
C SER A 37 -2.77 -15.76 5.37
N GLY A 38 -2.20 -14.56 5.32
CA GLY A 38 -0.77 -14.35 5.20
C GLY A 38 -0.25 -14.69 3.80
N GLN A 39 -1.01 -14.33 2.77
CA GLN A 39 -0.72 -14.64 1.37
C GLN A 39 -0.93 -13.43 0.45
N TRP A 40 -0.29 -13.46 -0.69
CA TRP A 40 -0.56 -12.58 -1.82
C TRP A 40 -1.74 -13.11 -2.62
N ALA A 41 -2.64 -12.21 -3.02
CA ALA A 41 -3.82 -12.56 -3.80
C ALA A 41 -4.04 -11.57 -4.96
N ILE A 42 -4.50 -12.09 -6.10
CA ILE A 42 -4.94 -11.29 -7.25
C ILE A 42 -6.36 -11.75 -7.59
N GLY A 43 -7.33 -10.83 -7.55
CA GLY A 43 -8.74 -11.20 -7.61
C GLY A 43 -9.07 -12.21 -6.50
N ASP A 44 -9.61 -13.37 -6.89
CA ASP A 44 -9.97 -14.48 -6.01
C ASP A 44 -8.90 -15.58 -5.92
N THR A 45 -7.74 -15.39 -6.58
CA THR A 45 -6.65 -16.38 -6.59
C THR A 45 -5.58 -16.01 -5.56
N ASP A 46 -5.33 -16.91 -4.62
CA ASP A 46 -4.19 -16.85 -3.72
C ASP A 46 -2.95 -17.45 -4.39
N TYR A 47 -1.83 -16.73 -4.35
CA TYR A 47 -0.56 -17.14 -4.95
C TYR A 47 0.39 -17.74 -3.91
N GLY A 48 0.24 -17.40 -2.64
CA GLY A 48 1.08 -17.88 -1.54
C GLY A 48 1.80 -16.74 -0.82
N SER A 49 2.77 -17.04 0.04
CA SER A 49 3.35 -16.06 0.97
C SER A 49 4.70 -15.49 0.52
N LYS A 50 5.34 -16.07 -0.49
CA LYS A 50 6.71 -15.71 -0.89
C LYS A 50 6.71 -14.72 -2.04
N CYS A 51 7.42 -13.61 -1.85
CA CYS A 51 7.74 -12.67 -2.91
C CYS A 51 9.07 -11.98 -2.60
N SER A 52 9.90 -11.81 -3.63
CA SER A 52 10.91 -10.75 -3.65
C SER A 52 10.61 -9.81 -4.80
N MET A 53 10.84 -8.52 -4.62
CA MET A 53 10.38 -7.51 -5.55
C MET A 53 11.36 -6.35 -5.75
N THR A 54 11.37 -5.84 -6.97
CA THR A 54 11.87 -4.49 -7.27
C THR A 54 10.71 -3.52 -7.16
N ILE A 55 10.87 -2.46 -6.36
CA ILE A 55 9.89 -1.37 -6.26
C ILE A 55 10.27 -0.30 -7.27
N LEU A 56 9.34 0.04 -8.17
CA LEU A 56 9.51 1.03 -9.23
C LEU A 56 9.05 2.42 -8.81
N LYS A 57 7.98 2.49 -8.01
CA LYS A 57 7.39 3.74 -7.53
C LYS A 57 6.73 3.53 -6.19
N PHE A 58 6.91 4.50 -5.30
CA PHE A 58 6.22 4.58 -4.02
C PHE A 58 5.52 5.93 -3.91
N SER A 59 4.27 5.89 -3.45
CA SER A 59 3.46 7.08 -3.18
C SER A 59 2.71 6.93 -1.87
N LYS A 60 2.60 8.02 -1.11
CA LYS A 60 1.83 8.05 0.14
C LYS A 60 0.43 8.58 -0.12
N PHE A 61 -0.55 7.94 0.50
CA PHE A 61 -1.96 8.27 0.40
C PHE A 61 -2.60 8.36 1.79
N PHE A 62 -3.65 9.16 1.92
CA PHE A 62 -4.55 9.14 3.06
C PHE A 62 -5.98 8.93 2.59
N GLY A 63 -6.71 8.03 3.23
CA GLY A 63 -8.13 7.79 2.94
C GLY A 63 -8.56 6.35 3.18
N SER A 64 -9.55 5.91 2.40
CA SER A 64 -10.24 4.64 2.61
C SER A 64 -10.00 3.67 1.46
N LEU A 65 -9.73 2.41 1.79
CA LEU A 65 -9.55 1.31 0.83
C LEU A 65 -10.13 0.02 1.39
N GLY A 66 -11.05 -0.59 0.64
CA GLY A 66 -11.80 -1.76 1.09
C GLY A 66 -12.59 -1.47 2.38
N GLN A 67 -12.43 -2.33 3.39
CA GLN A 67 -13.08 -2.18 4.70
C GLN A 67 -12.33 -1.26 5.67
N THR A 68 -11.25 -0.62 5.22
CA THR A 68 -10.42 0.22 6.08
C THR A 68 -10.64 1.68 5.73
N SER A 69 -11.01 2.47 6.73
CA SER A 69 -11.32 3.88 6.57
C SER A 69 -10.22 4.77 7.09
N HIS A 70 -10.09 5.96 6.48
CA HIS A 70 -9.35 7.13 7.00
C HIS A 70 -7.96 6.83 7.59
N THR A 71 -7.12 6.12 6.84
CA THR A 71 -5.77 5.77 7.29
C THR A 71 -4.70 6.12 6.28
N LEU A 72 -3.43 6.06 6.72
CA LEU A 72 -2.28 6.22 5.86
C LEU A 72 -1.98 4.93 5.11
N TRP A 73 -1.79 5.08 3.81
CA TRP A 73 -1.44 4.03 2.88
C TRP A 73 -0.15 4.36 2.15
N GLY A 74 0.68 3.35 1.93
CA GLY A 74 1.75 3.35 0.95
C GLY A 74 1.31 2.54 -0.25
N GLN A 75 1.28 3.17 -1.42
CA GLN A 75 1.11 2.49 -2.69
C GLN A 75 2.49 2.13 -3.24
N LEU A 76 2.66 0.86 -3.60
CA LEU A 76 3.89 0.31 -4.15
C LEU A 76 3.63 -0.23 -5.54
N TRP A 77 4.27 0.35 -6.55
CA TRP A 77 4.37 -0.25 -7.88
C TRP A 77 5.63 -1.10 -7.93
N PHE A 78 5.51 -2.36 -8.32
CA PHE A 78 6.61 -3.31 -8.22
C PHE A 78 6.55 -4.37 -9.32
N VAL A 79 7.66 -5.08 -9.49
CA VAL A 79 7.72 -6.34 -10.23
C VAL A 79 8.23 -7.44 -9.31
N ALA A 80 7.61 -8.61 -9.38
CA ALA A 80 8.11 -9.78 -8.67
C ALA A 80 9.36 -10.32 -9.39
N GLU A 81 10.43 -10.51 -8.64
CA GLU A 81 11.67 -11.13 -9.10
C GLU A 81 11.72 -12.62 -8.78
N SER A 82 11.10 -13.01 -7.67
CA SER A 82 10.95 -14.40 -7.29
C SER A 82 9.74 -14.59 -6.38
N GLY A 83 9.45 -15.85 -6.09
CA GLY A 83 8.28 -16.25 -5.32
C GLY A 83 7.13 -16.64 -6.24
N GLU A 84 5.92 -16.45 -5.74
CA GLU A 84 4.74 -17.10 -6.32
C GLU A 84 3.89 -16.15 -7.17
N LEU A 85 4.16 -14.85 -7.14
CA LEU A 85 3.48 -13.86 -7.98
C LEU A 85 3.95 -13.91 -9.44
N PRO A 86 3.12 -13.45 -10.40
CA PRO A 86 3.51 -13.33 -11.80
C PRO A 86 4.77 -12.47 -11.98
N GLN A 87 5.75 -12.98 -12.73
CA GLN A 87 7.02 -12.29 -13.00
C GLN A 87 6.96 -11.50 -14.32
N GLY A 88 7.78 -10.46 -14.41
CA GLY A 88 7.93 -9.67 -15.64
C GLY A 88 6.73 -8.78 -15.99
N VAL A 89 5.81 -8.55 -15.04
CA VAL A 89 4.67 -7.65 -15.17
C VAL A 89 4.65 -6.69 -13.97
N VAL A 90 4.37 -5.42 -14.26
CA VAL A 90 4.22 -4.38 -13.23
C VAL A 90 2.88 -4.55 -12.52
N MET A 91 2.95 -4.61 -11.20
CA MET A 91 1.84 -4.81 -10.29
C MET A 91 1.80 -3.67 -9.26
N VAL A 92 0.66 -3.50 -8.60
CA VAL A 92 0.49 -2.52 -7.52
C VAL A 92 0.01 -3.20 -6.24
N THR A 93 0.55 -2.81 -5.10
CA THR A 93 0.05 -3.22 -3.79
C THR A 93 -0.05 -2.05 -2.83
N TYR A 94 -0.79 -2.26 -1.74
CA TYR A 94 -1.08 -1.25 -0.74
C TYR A 94 -0.67 -1.75 0.64
N ILE A 95 0.10 -0.95 1.36
CA ILE A 95 0.52 -1.24 2.73
C ILE A 95 0.09 -0.13 3.68
N LYS A 96 -0.20 -0.49 4.93
CA LYS A 96 -0.63 0.43 5.98
C LYS A 96 -0.07 0.02 7.34
N ASN A 97 -0.20 0.88 8.34
CA ASN A 97 0.08 0.59 9.75
C ASN A 97 1.46 -0.07 9.95
N ARG A 98 1.52 -1.25 10.60
CA ARG A 98 2.77 -1.99 10.85
C ARG A 98 3.61 -2.18 9.59
N SER A 99 2.98 -2.62 8.51
CA SER A 99 3.68 -2.90 7.24
C SER A 99 4.31 -1.64 6.65
N LEU A 100 3.59 -0.52 6.70
CA LEU A 100 4.08 0.77 6.20
C LEU A 100 5.17 1.36 7.10
N ASN A 101 5.01 1.26 8.42
CA ASN A 101 6.00 1.75 9.38
C ASN A 101 7.32 0.98 9.27
N ASP A 102 7.23 -0.34 9.15
CA ASP A 102 8.40 -1.19 8.97
C ASP A 102 9.11 -0.91 7.64
N PHE A 103 8.35 -0.76 6.55
CA PHE A 103 8.87 -0.35 5.24
C PHE A 103 9.63 0.98 5.29
N ASN A 104 9.01 2.04 5.83
CA ASN A 104 9.65 3.35 5.92
C ASN A 104 10.92 3.33 6.78
N ARG A 105 10.92 2.56 7.89
CA ARG A 105 12.11 2.38 8.72
C ARG A 105 13.24 1.69 7.96
N LEU A 106 12.91 0.65 7.18
CA LEU A 106 13.88 -0.04 6.34
C LEU A 106 14.47 0.89 5.28
N VAL A 107 13.62 1.63 4.56
CA VAL A 107 14.04 2.61 3.55
C VAL A 107 14.98 3.65 4.17
N ALA A 108 14.62 4.26 5.30
CA ALA A 108 15.46 5.23 5.99
C ALA A 108 16.82 4.62 6.43
N SER A 109 16.82 3.37 6.89
CA SER A 109 18.05 2.65 7.25
C SER A 109 18.96 2.37 6.07
N VAL A 110 18.41 2.08 4.89
CA VAL A 110 19.20 1.87 3.66
C VAL A 110 19.76 3.21 3.17
N GLN A 111 18.93 4.26 3.13
CA GLN A 111 19.35 5.61 2.75
C GLN A 111 20.43 6.18 3.67
N SER A 112 20.36 5.92 4.99
CA SER A 112 21.38 6.40 5.94
C SER A 112 22.76 5.77 5.72
N ARG A 113 22.84 4.69 4.94
CA ARG A 113 24.10 4.06 4.51
C ARG A 113 24.64 4.65 3.19
N GLY A 114 23.96 5.62 2.60
CA GLY A 114 24.32 6.22 1.30
C GLY A 114 23.92 5.38 0.08
N VAL A 115 23.02 4.40 0.26
CA VAL A 115 22.55 3.50 -0.79
C VAL A 115 21.15 3.92 -1.24
N GLU A 116 20.92 3.99 -2.55
CA GLU A 116 19.59 4.20 -3.14
C GLU A 116 18.73 2.93 -2.97
N PRO A 117 17.68 2.92 -2.12
CA PRO A 117 16.92 1.71 -1.82
C PRO A 117 16.29 1.07 -3.06
N ALA A 118 15.92 1.86 -4.08
CA ALA A 118 15.33 1.35 -5.32
C ALA A 118 16.25 0.40 -6.10
N THR A 119 17.57 0.43 -5.85
CA THR A 119 18.54 -0.44 -6.53
C THR A 119 18.58 -1.87 -5.98
N GLY A 120 18.07 -2.10 -4.78
CA GLY A 120 18.09 -3.43 -4.15
C GLY A 120 16.85 -4.27 -4.43
N ILE A 121 16.73 -5.34 -3.63
CA ILE A 121 15.61 -6.28 -3.67
C ILE A 121 14.88 -6.19 -2.33
N PHE A 122 13.59 -5.86 -2.37
CA PHE A 122 12.73 -5.85 -1.20
C PHE A 122 12.11 -7.23 -0.99
N ILE A 123 12.13 -7.70 0.25
CA ILE A 123 11.63 -9.02 0.64
C ILE A 123 10.59 -8.83 1.75
N PRO A 124 9.30 -8.75 1.39
CA PRO A 124 8.21 -8.76 2.37
C PRO A 124 7.95 -10.18 2.89
N GLU A 125 7.85 -10.30 4.21
CA GLU A 125 7.51 -11.52 4.92
C GLU A 125 6.24 -11.35 5.74
N PHE A 126 5.29 -12.27 5.60
CA PHE A 126 4.08 -12.28 6.42
C PHE A 126 4.39 -12.73 7.85
N VAL A 127 4.24 -11.82 8.81
CA VAL A 127 4.41 -12.08 10.23
C VAL A 127 3.04 -12.14 10.91
N LYS A 128 2.76 -13.26 11.58
CA LYS A 128 1.53 -13.46 12.35
C LYS A 128 1.57 -12.67 13.64
N HIS A 129 0.45 -12.05 13.97
CA HIS A 129 0.21 -11.31 15.19
C HIS A 129 -1.11 -11.76 15.83
N SER A 130 -1.11 -11.75 17.16
CA SER A 130 -2.34 -11.84 17.94
C SER A 130 -2.82 -10.42 18.26
N GLY A 131 -4.12 -10.20 18.16
CA GLY A 131 -4.77 -8.95 18.51
C GLY A 131 -6.16 -9.19 19.06
N GLN A 132 -6.94 -8.12 19.16
CA GLN A 132 -8.30 -8.14 19.65
C GLN A 132 -9.16 -7.25 18.74
N LYS A 133 -10.38 -7.69 18.42
CA LYS A 133 -11.35 -6.91 17.65
C LYS A 133 -12.75 -7.13 18.24
N PRO A 134 -13.59 -6.09 18.39
CA PRO A 134 -15.00 -6.26 18.69
C PRO A 134 -15.69 -7.07 17.58
N ASP A 135 -16.57 -7.99 17.96
CA ASP A 135 -17.53 -8.58 17.04
C ASP A 135 -18.73 -7.64 16.81
N ASP A 136 -19.69 -8.06 15.99
CA ASP A 136 -20.87 -7.26 15.62
C ASP A 136 -21.77 -6.91 16.83
N SER A 137 -21.58 -7.59 17.97
CA SER A 137 -22.26 -7.30 19.25
C SER A 137 -21.42 -6.42 20.19
N GLY A 138 -20.25 -5.96 19.75
CA GLY A 138 -19.32 -5.15 20.54
C GLY A 138 -18.44 -5.97 21.50
N VAL A 139 -18.51 -7.30 21.48
CA VAL A 139 -17.71 -8.16 22.36
C VAL A 139 -16.31 -8.32 21.78
N VAL A 140 -15.29 -7.95 22.56
CA VAL A 140 -13.89 -8.04 22.15
C VAL A 140 -13.44 -9.49 22.11
N LYS A 141 -13.11 -9.99 20.91
CA LYS A 141 -12.60 -11.35 20.70
C LYS A 141 -11.14 -11.33 20.25
N PRO A 142 -10.33 -12.33 20.65
CA PRO A 142 -8.99 -12.48 20.14
C PRO A 142 -9.05 -12.79 18.64
N ILE A 143 -8.18 -12.12 17.87
CA ILE A 143 -8.02 -12.34 16.44
C ILE A 143 -6.55 -12.63 16.12
N ASN A 144 -6.33 -13.40 15.06
CA ASN A 144 -5.02 -13.52 14.44
C ASN A 144 -5.04 -12.74 13.12
N TYR A 145 -3.98 -12.00 12.86
CA TYR A 145 -3.79 -11.30 11.59
C TYR A 145 -2.31 -11.28 11.22
N TYR A 146 -2.02 -11.00 9.96
CA TYR A 146 -0.67 -10.90 9.44
C TYR A 146 -0.34 -9.46 9.07
N SER A 147 0.92 -9.09 9.21
CA SER A 147 1.48 -7.87 8.62
C SER A 147 2.73 -8.21 7.82
N LEU A 148 3.19 -7.28 6.98
CA LEU A 148 4.43 -7.45 6.23
C LEU A 148 5.59 -6.88 7.03
N LYS A 149 6.60 -7.70 7.29
CA LYS A 149 7.92 -7.28 7.72
C LYS A 149 8.83 -7.24 6.50
N TRP A 150 9.59 -6.18 6.34
CA TRP A 150 10.41 -5.93 5.17
C TRP A 150 11.88 -6.19 5.49
N SER A 151 12.53 -6.88 4.57
CA SER A 151 13.98 -6.96 4.47
C SER A 151 14.44 -6.39 3.14
N TRP A 152 15.70 -5.97 3.06
CA TRP A 152 16.31 -5.42 1.86
C TRP A 152 17.66 -6.08 1.64
N ASN A 153 17.88 -6.55 0.42
CA ASN A 153 19.16 -7.14 0.01
C ASN A 153 19.77 -6.33 -1.12
N GLU A 154 21.10 -6.22 -1.08
CA GLU A 154 21.85 -5.67 -2.20
C GLU A 154 21.78 -6.60 -3.39
N ARG A 155 21.60 -5.99 -4.57
CA ARG A 155 21.43 -6.68 -5.84
C ARG A 155 22.78 -7.09 -6.41
N LYS A 156 22.82 -8.30 -6.97
CA LYS A 156 23.97 -8.79 -7.76
C LYS A 156 23.70 -8.75 -9.27
N ASP A 157 22.45 -9.02 -9.66
CA ASP A 157 22.00 -9.01 -11.05
C ASP A 157 21.16 -7.77 -11.35
N TRP A 158 21.67 -6.93 -12.25
CA TRP A 158 21.10 -5.64 -12.62
C TRP A 158 20.08 -5.70 -13.76
N ALA A 159 19.86 -6.87 -14.37
CA ALA A 159 18.98 -7.00 -15.53
C ALA A 159 17.56 -6.45 -15.27
N VAL A 160 16.97 -6.72 -14.11
CA VAL A 160 15.64 -6.20 -13.75
C VAL A 160 15.63 -4.67 -13.59
N ILE A 161 16.73 -4.09 -13.10
CA ILE A 161 16.86 -2.63 -12.94
C ILE A 161 16.95 -1.95 -14.29
N ASP A 162 17.69 -2.51 -15.25
CA ASP A 162 17.76 -1.95 -16.60
C ASP A 162 16.37 -1.94 -17.26
N GLN A 163 15.59 -3.01 -17.06
CA GLN A 163 14.21 -3.07 -17.55
C GLN A 163 13.29 -2.10 -16.82
N ALA A 164 13.44 -1.95 -15.50
CA ALA A 164 12.68 -1.00 -14.70
C ALA A 164 12.98 0.45 -15.11
N ALA A 165 14.26 0.77 -15.35
CA ALA A 165 14.69 2.06 -15.86
C ALA A 165 14.08 2.35 -17.23
N ALA A 166 14.06 1.37 -18.14
CA ALA A 166 13.40 1.52 -19.44
C ALA A 166 11.90 1.81 -19.29
N VAL A 167 11.19 1.09 -18.41
CA VAL A 167 9.77 1.36 -18.10
C VAL A 167 9.58 2.77 -17.58
N LEU A 168 10.40 3.18 -16.60
CA LEU A 168 10.28 4.49 -15.96
C LEU A 168 10.71 5.64 -16.87
N SER A 169 11.53 5.40 -17.89
CA SER A 169 11.95 6.43 -18.86
C SER A 169 10.84 6.83 -19.84
N ASP A 170 9.83 5.98 -20.02
CA ASP A 170 8.71 6.20 -20.93
C ASP A 170 7.55 6.89 -20.21
N SER A 171 7.24 8.13 -20.62
CA SER A 171 6.17 8.93 -20.03
C SER A 171 4.78 8.28 -20.17
N SER A 172 4.57 7.47 -21.22
CA SER A 172 3.32 6.74 -21.39
C SER A 172 3.16 5.67 -20.30
N ASN A 173 4.23 4.98 -19.93
CA ASN A 173 4.22 4.01 -18.83
C ASN A 173 4.05 4.69 -17.47
N GLN A 174 4.72 5.83 -17.24
CA GLN A 174 4.53 6.59 -16.01
C GLN A 174 3.06 7.01 -15.80
N SER A 175 2.38 7.42 -16.88
CA SER A 175 0.96 7.78 -16.82
C SER A 175 0.03 6.60 -16.49
N ARG A 176 0.45 5.38 -16.85
CA ARG A 176 -0.26 4.13 -16.53
C ARG A 176 0.02 3.62 -15.12
N MET A 177 1.12 4.05 -14.49
CA MET A 177 1.45 3.74 -13.10
C MET A 177 0.67 4.62 -12.10
N ILE A 178 -0.64 4.66 -12.30
CA ILE A 178 -1.63 5.31 -11.45
C ILE A 178 -2.83 4.35 -11.34
N ASP A 179 -3.20 3.99 -10.12
CA ASP A 179 -4.35 3.13 -9.86
C ASP A 179 -5.54 3.99 -9.48
N LEU A 180 -6.20 4.53 -10.51
CA LEU A 180 -7.34 5.43 -10.36
C LEU A 180 -8.48 4.78 -9.59
N GLU A 181 -8.73 3.49 -9.82
CA GLU A 181 -9.82 2.77 -9.16
C GLU A 181 -9.49 2.48 -7.69
N GLY A 182 -8.28 1.97 -7.43
CA GLY A 182 -7.81 1.72 -6.08
C GLY A 182 -7.67 2.99 -5.24
N THR A 183 -7.37 4.14 -5.86
CA THR A 183 -7.16 5.41 -5.15
C THR A 183 -8.33 6.39 -5.16
N LYS A 184 -9.49 6.01 -5.71
CA LYS A 184 -10.66 6.90 -5.84
C LYS A 184 -11.16 7.53 -4.54
N ALA A 185 -10.95 6.86 -3.39
CA ALA A 185 -11.35 7.31 -2.06
C ALA A 185 -10.13 7.71 -1.20
N MET A 186 -9.03 8.10 -1.85
CA MET A 186 -7.78 8.49 -1.20
C MET A 186 -7.21 9.77 -1.81
N VAL A 187 -6.48 10.52 -1.00
CA VAL A 187 -5.74 11.72 -1.40
C VAL A 187 -4.25 11.39 -1.42
N CYS A 188 -3.59 11.66 -2.55
CA CYS A 188 -2.14 11.54 -2.66
C CYS A 188 -1.44 12.64 -1.84
N LEU A 189 -0.43 12.26 -1.06
CA LEU A 189 0.26 13.13 -0.12
C LEU A 189 1.63 13.60 -0.63
N ASP A 190 2.15 13.03 -1.73
CA ASP A 190 3.54 13.21 -2.16
C ASP A 190 3.91 14.69 -2.40
N ASN A 191 2.95 15.51 -2.79
CA ASN A 191 3.15 16.94 -3.09
C ASN A 191 2.49 17.88 -2.07
N LEU A 192 2.03 17.35 -0.93
CA LEU A 192 1.36 18.15 0.09
C LEU A 192 2.34 18.57 1.19
N PRO A 193 2.30 19.85 1.63
CA PRO A 193 3.03 20.29 2.82
C PRO A 193 2.56 19.56 4.07
N ALA A 194 3.47 19.36 5.05
CA ALA A 194 3.18 18.67 6.30
C ALA A 194 1.96 19.25 7.05
N GLN A 195 1.78 20.57 7.04
CA GLN A 195 0.62 21.24 7.64
C GLN A 195 -0.69 20.82 6.96
N GLN A 196 -0.73 20.74 5.63
CA GLN A 196 -1.93 20.32 4.91
C GLN A 196 -2.26 18.85 5.17
N ILE A 197 -1.24 17.99 5.25
CA ILE A 197 -1.41 16.59 5.65
C ILE A 197 -2.00 16.50 7.06
N ALA A 198 -1.47 17.28 8.02
CA ALA A 198 -1.96 17.30 9.38
C ALA A 198 -3.42 17.78 9.46
N CYS A 199 -3.78 18.85 8.73
CA CYS A 199 -5.16 19.33 8.64
C CYS A 199 -6.11 18.28 8.06
N LEU A 200 -5.69 17.60 6.98
CA LEU A 200 -6.46 16.52 6.36
C LEU A 200 -6.71 15.39 7.37
N MET A 201 -5.67 14.93 8.07
CA MET A 201 -5.81 13.86 9.05
C MET A 201 -6.68 14.27 10.25
N ALA A 202 -6.55 15.51 10.74
CA ALA A 202 -7.33 16.03 11.85
C ALA A 202 -8.83 16.11 11.52
N ALA A 203 -9.18 16.55 10.31
CA ALA A 203 -10.59 16.67 9.88
C ALA A 203 -11.35 15.32 9.90
N HIS A 204 -10.63 14.21 9.74
CA HIS A 204 -11.21 12.86 9.79
C HIS A 204 -11.16 12.24 11.20
N ALA A 205 -10.22 12.67 12.06
CA ALA A 205 -10.19 12.27 13.47
C ALA A 205 -11.37 12.87 14.27
N SER A 206 -11.80 14.09 13.92
CA SER A 206 -12.98 14.74 14.54
C SER A 206 -14.30 14.06 14.18
N GLY A 207 -14.39 13.38 13.04
CA GLY A 207 -15.60 12.65 12.62
C GLY A 207 -15.79 11.29 13.32
N GLU A 208 -14.73 10.67 13.83
CA GLU A 208 -14.81 9.43 14.62
C GLU A 208 -15.02 9.70 16.12
N SER A 209 -14.68 10.91 16.60
CA SER A 209 -14.80 11.29 18.00
C SER A 209 -16.25 11.39 18.48
N ASP A 210 -17.19 11.81 17.62
CA ASP A 210 -18.62 11.88 17.99
C ASP A 210 -19.30 10.49 18.04
N ALA A 211 -18.75 9.49 17.36
CA ALA A 211 -19.27 8.12 17.43
C ALA A 211 -18.75 7.34 18.65
N ILE A 212 -17.58 7.72 19.20
CA ILE A 212 -16.95 7.04 20.33
C ILE A 212 -17.22 7.77 21.66
N ALA A 213 -17.44 9.09 21.64
CA ALA A 213 -17.74 9.88 22.84
C ALA A 213 -19.15 9.63 23.43
N LEU A 214 -20.05 8.95 22.71
CA LEU A 214 -21.42 8.65 23.17
C LEU A 214 -21.54 7.38 24.04
N HIS A 215 -20.44 6.66 24.33
CA HIS A 215 -20.47 5.42 25.13
C HIS A 215 -19.62 5.41 26.40
N SER A 216 -19.10 6.55 26.84
CA SER A 216 -18.46 6.66 28.17
C SER A 216 -19.25 7.57 29.09
N ASN A 217 -20.36 7.07 29.63
CA ASN A 217 -21.02 7.69 30.78
C ASN A 217 -20.57 6.97 32.05
N GLY A 218 -19.85 7.69 32.92
CA GLY A 218 -19.27 7.14 34.14
C GLY A 218 -18.55 8.16 35.04
N GLY A 219 -19.19 9.31 35.30
CA GLY A 219 -19.09 10.05 36.57
C GLY A 219 -17.82 10.86 36.87
N MET A 220 -17.93 12.20 36.80
CA MET A 220 -17.91 13.11 37.97
C MET A 220 -17.67 14.56 37.50
N SER A 221 -18.78 15.29 37.42
CA SER A 221 -19.03 16.74 37.62
C SER A 221 -17.85 17.73 37.76
N LEU A 222 -17.95 18.81 36.98
CA LEU A 222 -17.63 20.19 37.41
C LEU A 222 -18.94 21.01 37.39
N PRO A 223 -19.15 21.95 38.33
CA PRO A 223 -20.44 22.57 38.57
C PRO A 223 -20.80 23.60 37.48
N PRO A 224 -22.11 23.94 37.32
CA PRO A 224 -22.54 24.95 36.38
C PRO A 224 -22.19 26.35 36.91
N ALA A 225 -21.68 27.21 36.04
CA ALA A 225 -21.69 28.65 36.29
C ALA A 225 -23.12 29.15 36.08
N GLU A 226 -23.77 29.59 37.15
CA GLU A 226 -25.05 30.30 37.07
C GLU A 226 -24.86 31.67 36.40
N GLU A 227 -25.83 32.01 35.55
CA GLU A 227 -25.91 33.24 34.78
C GLU A 227 -26.25 34.47 35.63
N GLN A 228 -25.64 35.59 35.22
CA GLN A 228 -26.12 36.98 35.21
C GLN A 228 -27.27 37.38 36.15
N LEU A 229 -27.05 38.49 36.88
CA LEU A 229 -28.03 39.59 36.86
C LEU A 229 -27.34 40.94 37.13
N THR A 230 -27.86 41.93 36.43
CA THR A 230 -27.43 43.31 36.22
C THR A 230 -27.73 44.26 37.39
N ALA A 231 -26.98 45.38 37.36
CA ALA A 231 -27.38 46.76 37.69
C ALA A 231 -27.22 47.30 39.13
N ASP A 232 -26.45 48.39 39.16
CA ASP A 232 -26.73 49.67 39.83
C ASP A 232 -26.04 50.06 41.17
N LEU A 233 -25.43 51.26 41.06
CA LEU A 233 -25.42 52.39 42.01
C LEU A 233 -24.62 52.26 43.32
N PHE A 234 -23.39 52.80 43.36
CA PHE A 234 -23.02 54.18 43.74
C PHE A 234 -21.50 54.32 43.84
#